data_AF-A0AAW2VNU6-F1
#
_entry.id   AF-A0AAW2VNU6-F1
#
_cell.length_a   1.000
_cell.length_b   1.000
_cell.length_c   1.000
_cell.angle_alpha   90.00
_cell.angle_beta   90.00
_cell.angle_gamma   90.00
#
_symmetry.space_group_name_H-M   'P 1'
#
loop_
_entity.id
_entity.type
_entity.pdbx_description
1 polymer ?
#
loop_
_entity_poly.entity_id
_entity_poly.type
_entity_poly.pdbx_seq_one_letter_code
_entity_poly.pdbx_strand_id
1 'polypeptide(L)'
;MVDDVFYVLQSCCRRAISTSNINSVIAVLSSAVSLLGAEYSEALQQKMREPNLGAKLFLGGVGVQKTGTEIATALNNMDVSSEYALKLRHEIEEQCAEIPVRFDAPVETTNIVATISYELSEAEYADNEVNDPWVQRLLHAVETNVAWLQPLMTANNYDTFVHLVIDFIVKRLEVIMMQKRFSQLGGLQLDRDARTLVSHFSSMTQRTVRDKFSRLTQMATILNLEKVSEILDFWGENSGPMTWRLTPAEVRRVLGLRVDFKPEAIAALKL
;
A
#
# COMPACT_ATOMS: atom_id res chain seq x y z
N MET A 1 4.75 -29.22 21.26
CA MET A 1 5.12 -27.88 21.80
C MET A 1 5.24 -26.86 20.68
N VAL A 2 6.20 -27.00 19.75
CA VAL A 2 6.33 -26.06 18.61
C VAL A 2 5.03 -26.06 17.79
N ASP A 3 4.55 -27.23 17.37
CA ASP A 3 3.30 -27.35 16.61
C ASP A 3 2.10 -26.72 17.32
N ASP A 4 1.94 -26.96 18.61
CA ASP A 4 0.80 -26.44 19.40
C ASP A 4 0.81 -24.91 19.48
N VAL A 5 1.99 -24.31 19.72
CA VAL A 5 2.15 -22.85 19.80
C VAL A 5 1.77 -22.20 18.47
N PHE A 6 2.32 -22.71 17.37
CA PHE A 6 2.07 -22.14 16.04
C PHE A 6 0.64 -22.40 15.56
N TYR A 7 0.05 -23.56 15.90
CA TYR A 7 -1.36 -23.83 15.62
C TYR A 7 -2.31 -22.86 16.34
N VAL A 8 -2.03 -22.55 17.61
CA VAL A 8 -2.82 -21.58 18.38
C VAL A 8 -2.67 -20.18 17.80
N LEU A 9 -1.44 -19.77 17.48
CA LEU A 9 -1.17 -18.46 16.85
C LEU A 9 -1.89 -18.32 15.51
N GLN A 10 -1.78 -19.32 14.64
CA GLN A 10 -2.48 -19.39 13.36
C GLN A 10 -4.00 -19.27 13.56
N SER A 11 -4.57 -20.02 14.50
CA SER A 11 -6.00 -19.98 14.81
C SER A 11 -6.46 -18.63 15.36
N CYS A 12 -5.63 -17.95 16.16
CA CYS A 12 -5.93 -16.60 16.66
C CYS A 12 -5.89 -15.57 15.53
N CYS A 13 -4.83 -15.57 14.71
CA CYS A 13 -4.69 -14.66 13.58
C CYS A 13 -5.83 -14.84 12.57
N ARG A 14 -6.14 -16.09 12.18
CA ARG A 14 -7.24 -16.39 11.25
C ARG A 14 -8.60 -15.91 11.79
N ARG A 15 -8.86 -16.09 13.08
CA ARG A 15 -10.09 -15.56 13.70
C ARG A 15 -10.13 -14.04 13.67
N ALA A 16 -9.03 -13.37 14.01
CA ALA A 16 -8.95 -11.92 13.95
C ALA A 16 -9.19 -11.39 12.53
N ILE A 17 -8.55 -12.01 11.54
CA ILE A 17 -8.72 -11.74 10.11
C ILE A 17 -10.18 -11.90 9.70
N SER A 18 -10.85 -12.98 10.12
CA SER A 18 -12.27 -13.23 9.80
C SER A 18 -13.25 -12.19 10.36
N THR A 19 -12.84 -11.36 11.33
CA THR A 19 -13.69 -10.26 11.83
C THR A 19 -13.78 -9.09 10.84
N SER A 20 -12.89 -9.02 9.85
CA SER A 20 -12.72 -7.87 8.95
C SER A 20 -12.50 -6.52 9.68
N ASN A 21 -12.13 -6.56 10.96
CA ASN A 21 -11.84 -5.38 11.77
C ASN A 21 -10.32 -5.20 11.90
N ILE A 22 -9.80 -4.13 11.31
CA ILE A 22 -8.37 -3.83 11.31
C ILE A 22 -7.78 -3.69 12.72
N ASN A 23 -8.56 -3.18 13.68
CA ASN A 23 -8.13 -3.07 15.09
C ASN A 23 -7.86 -4.45 15.68
N SER A 24 -8.78 -5.39 15.44
CA SER A 24 -8.66 -6.76 15.95
C SER A 24 -7.49 -7.49 15.30
N VAL A 25 -7.30 -7.31 13.98
CA VAL A 25 -6.17 -7.89 13.25
C VAL A 25 -4.84 -7.36 13.79
N ILE A 26 -4.69 -6.04 13.90
CA ILE A 26 -3.44 -5.42 14.38
C ILE A 26 -3.13 -5.83 15.81
N ALA A 27 -4.12 -5.79 16.70
CA ALA A 27 -3.91 -6.17 18.10
C ALA A 27 -3.40 -7.63 18.20
N VAL A 28 -4.03 -8.56 17.49
CA VAL A 28 -3.66 -9.98 17.52
C VAL A 28 -2.30 -10.22 16.87
N LEU A 29 -1.99 -9.56 15.74
CA LEU A 29 -0.67 -9.67 15.11
C LEU A 29 0.45 -9.11 15.99
N SER A 30 0.24 -7.94 16.61
CA SER A 30 1.20 -7.35 17.52
C SER A 30 1.44 -8.23 18.76
N SER A 31 0.38 -8.81 19.32
CA SER A 31 0.52 -9.80 20.40
C SER A 31 1.26 -11.05 19.96
N ALA A 32 0.98 -11.59 18.76
CA ALA A 32 1.67 -12.77 18.22
C ALA A 32 3.17 -12.51 18.02
N VAL A 33 3.53 -11.36 17.45
CA VAL A 33 4.93 -10.95 17.25
C VAL A 33 5.64 -10.77 18.58
N SER A 34 5.01 -10.10 19.55
CA SER A 34 5.58 -9.91 20.89
C SER A 34 5.79 -11.25 21.61
N LEU A 35 4.81 -12.16 21.55
CA LEU A 35 4.87 -13.48 22.15
C LEU A 35 6.04 -14.29 21.57
N LEU A 36 6.15 -14.34 20.24
CA LEU A 36 7.22 -15.07 19.56
C LEU A 36 8.61 -14.45 19.81
N GLY A 37 8.71 -13.12 19.75
CA GLY A 37 9.96 -12.39 19.86
C GLY A 37 10.52 -12.30 21.28
N ALA A 38 9.65 -12.29 22.30
CA ALA A 38 10.05 -12.17 23.70
C ALA A 38 9.89 -13.51 24.43
N GLU A 39 8.69 -13.84 24.88
CA GLU A 39 8.42 -14.94 25.83
C GLU A 39 8.80 -16.31 25.27
N TYR A 40 8.44 -16.58 24.01
CA TYR A 40 8.72 -17.86 23.37
C TYR A 40 10.22 -18.04 23.08
N SER A 41 10.86 -17.00 22.54
CA SER A 41 12.31 -16.99 22.29
C SER A 41 13.09 -17.15 23.58
N GLU A 42 12.71 -16.43 24.64
CA GLU A 42 13.35 -16.55 25.96
C GLU A 42 13.16 -17.95 26.55
N ALA A 43 11.97 -18.53 26.48
CA ALA A 43 11.71 -19.88 26.98
C ALA A 43 12.57 -20.94 26.28
N LEU A 44 12.81 -20.81 24.96
CA LEU A 44 13.73 -21.69 24.24
C LEU A 44 15.19 -21.44 24.63
N GLN A 45 15.61 -20.18 24.75
CA GLN A 45 16.98 -19.83 25.15
C GLN A 45 17.31 -20.31 26.57
N GLN A 46 16.36 -20.25 27.50
CA GLN A 46 16.53 -20.76 28.85
C GLN A 46 16.84 -22.26 28.86
N LYS A 47 16.25 -23.06 27.96
CA LYS A 47 16.55 -24.50 27.83
C LYS A 47 17.99 -24.78 27.35
N MET A 48 18.66 -23.80 26.76
CA MET A 48 20.07 -23.90 26.36
C MET A 48 21.04 -23.34 27.41
N ARG A 49 20.55 -22.58 28.40
CA ARG A 49 21.39 -21.98 29.45
C ARG A 49 21.82 -23.04 30.46
N GLU A 50 22.87 -23.77 30.12
CA GLU A 50 23.51 -24.75 31.00
C GLU A 50 24.87 -24.24 31.50
N PRO A 51 25.03 -24.01 32.81
CA PRO A 51 26.32 -23.63 33.37
C PRO A 51 27.32 -24.78 33.23
N ASN A 52 28.55 -24.45 32.83
CA ASN A 52 29.63 -25.41 32.59
C ASN A 52 29.30 -26.46 31.51
N LEU A 53 28.60 -26.04 30.45
CA LEU A 53 28.15 -26.90 29.35
C LEU A 53 29.29 -27.78 28.78
N GLY A 54 30.45 -27.19 28.49
CA GLY A 54 31.61 -27.94 27.98
C GLY A 54 32.09 -29.02 28.94
N ALA A 55 32.10 -28.73 30.25
CA ALA A 55 32.46 -29.73 31.26
C ALA A 55 31.43 -30.86 31.34
N LYS A 56 30.13 -30.53 31.32
CA LYS A 56 29.05 -31.54 31.36
C LYS A 56 28.98 -32.41 30.12
N LEU A 57 29.33 -31.90 28.94
CA LEU A 57 29.28 -32.66 27.69
C LEU A 57 30.54 -33.50 27.45
N PHE A 58 31.73 -33.00 27.83
CA PHE A 58 32.99 -33.61 27.41
C PHE A 58 33.79 -34.28 28.54
N LEU A 59 33.46 -34.06 29.82
CA LEU A 59 34.20 -34.65 30.96
C LEU A 59 33.54 -35.92 31.56
N GLY A 60 32.59 -36.54 30.84
CA GLY A 60 32.19 -37.93 31.10
C GLY A 60 31.38 -38.20 32.38
N GLY A 61 30.56 -37.25 32.84
CA GLY A 61 29.71 -37.43 34.02
C GLY A 61 28.39 -38.20 33.78
N VAL A 62 27.82 -38.79 34.83
CA VAL A 62 26.47 -39.39 34.83
C VAL A 62 25.44 -38.29 34.57
N GLY A 63 25.06 -38.10 33.30
CA GLY A 63 24.16 -37.01 32.88
C GLY A 63 24.48 -36.41 31.50
N VAL A 64 25.66 -36.67 30.93
CA VAL A 64 26.11 -36.17 29.61
C VAL A 64 25.05 -36.40 28.53
N GLN A 65 24.53 -37.63 28.42
CA GLN A 65 23.52 -37.95 27.40
C GLN A 65 22.22 -37.19 27.62
N LYS A 66 21.73 -37.09 28.86
CA LYS A 66 20.49 -36.37 29.17
C LYS A 66 20.63 -34.88 28.81
N THR A 67 21.69 -34.22 29.27
CA THR A 67 21.96 -32.81 28.96
C THR A 67 22.18 -32.59 27.46
N GLY A 68 22.90 -33.48 26.79
CA GLY A 68 23.10 -33.44 25.35
C GLY A 68 21.79 -33.57 24.57
N THR A 69 20.92 -34.51 24.96
CA THR A 69 19.59 -34.69 24.36
C THR A 69 18.69 -33.47 24.57
N GLU A 70 18.67 -32.89 25.78
CA GLU A 70 17.87 -31.69 26.09
C GLU A 70 18.30 -30.49 25.24
N ILE A 71 19.60 -30.27 25.08
CA ILE A 71 20.13 -29.16 24.27
C ILE A 71 19.92 -29.39 22.78
N ALA A 72 20.18 -30.61 22.28
CA ALA A 72 19.91 -30.95 20.89
C ALA A 72 18.42 -30.77 20.56
N THR A 73 17.53 -31.16 21.48
CA THR A 73 16.09 -30.96 21.33
C THR A 73 15.72 -29.47 21.33
N ALA A 74 16.34 -28.66 22.19
CA ALA A 74 16.12 -27.22 22.22
C ALA A 74 16.56 -26.53 20.93
N LEU A 75 17.74 -26.90 20.40
CA LEU A 75 18.26 -26.41 19.11
C LEU A 75 17.34 -26.79 17.95
N ASN A 76 16.93 -28.06 17.87
CA ASN A 76 15.99 -28.52 16.85
C ASN A 76 14.65 -27.78 16.94
N ASN A 77 14.15 -27.54 18.15
CA ASN A 77 12.92 -26.77 18.32
C ASN A 77 13.08 -25.31 17.88
N MET A 78 14.24 -24.67 18.12
CA MET A 78 14.51 -23.31 17.62
C MET A 78 14.53 -23.27 16.10
N ASP A 79 15.18 -24.23 15.46
CA ASP A 79 15.27 -24.32 14.00
C ASP A 79 13.87 -24.50 13.37
N VAL A 80 13.12 -25.50 13.82
CA VAL A 80 11.73 -25.74 13.37
C VAL A 80 10.83 -24.54 13.64
N SER A 81 11.00 -23.87 14.79
CA SER A 81 10.22 -22.65 15.10
C SER A 81 10.48 -21.52 14.11
N SER A 82 11.72 -21.38 13.63
CA SER A 82 12.06 -20.35 12.64
C SER A 82 11.34 -20.60 11.31
N GLU A 83 11.28 -21.85 10.86
CA GLU A 83 10.51 -22.23 9.67
C GLU A 83 9.01 -21.99 9.86
N TYR A 84 8.47 -22.34 11.03
CA TYR A 84 7.04 -22.19 11.32
C TYR A 84 6.64 -20.71 11.43
N ALA A 85 7.52 -19.84 11.93
CA ALA A 85 7.30 -18.40 11.94
C ALA A 85 7.20 -17.83 10.52
N LEU A 86 8.04 -18.30 9.59
CA LEU A 86 7.97 -17.91 8.18
C LEU A 86 6.69 -18.43 7.51
N LYS A 87 6.30 -19.69 7.77
CA LYS A 87 5.04 -20.27 7.27
C LYS A 87 3.83 -19.49 7.77
N LEU A 88 3.77 -19.22 9.09
CA LEU A 88 2.70 -18.44 9.71
C LEU A 88 2.59 -17.04 9.10
N ARG A 89 3.72 -16.37 8.88
CA ARG A 89 3.74 -15.06 8.20
C ARG A 89 3.15 -15.15 6.80
N HIS A 90 3.62 -16.09 5.97
CA HIS A 90 3.15 -16.24 4.59
C HIS A 90 1.64 -16.49 4.54
N GLU A 91 1.13 -17.35 5.41
CA GLU A 91 -0.29 -17.69 5.45
C GLU A 91 -1.16 -16.52 5.94
N ILE A 92 -0.68 -15.75 6.91
CA ILE A 92 -1.34 -14.51 7.33
C ILE A 92 -1.37 -13.49 6.18
N GLU A 93 -0.28 -13.35 5.42
CA GLU A 93 -0.20 -12.44 4.26
C GLU A 93 -1.21 -12.84 3.18
N GLU A 94 -1.31 -14.14 2.87
CA GLU A 94 -2.27 -14.69 1.90
C GLU A 94 -3.72 -14.45 2.36
N GLN A 95 -4.05 -14.76 3.61
CA GLN A 95 -5.39 -14.53 4.17
C GLN A 95 -5.74 -13.04 4.25
N CYS A 96 -4.78 -12.17 4.56
CA CYS A 96 -5.02 -10.72 4.53
C CYS A 96 -5.26 -10.19 3.11
N ALA A 97 -4.62 -10.78 2.09
CA ALA A 97 -4.80 -10.38 0.70
C ALA A 97 -6.20 -10.73 0.15
N GLU A 98 -6.83 -11.79 0.66
CA GLU A 98 -8.19 -12.18 0.28
C GLU A 98 -9.28 -11.31 0.93
N ILE A 99 -8.96 -10.57 2.00
CA ILE A 99 -9.93 -9.67 2.64
C ILE A 99 -9.92 -8.32 1.93
N PRO A 100 -11.05 -7.89 1.33
CA PRO A 100 -11.18 -6.52 0.88
C PRO A 100 -11.18 -5.62 2.11
N VAL A 101 -10.08 -4.91 2.34
CA VAL A 101 -9.99 -3.89 3.39
C VAL A 101 -11.04 -2.82 3.08
N ARG A 102 -12.13 -2.82 3.84
CA ARG A 102 -13.21 -1.83 3.71
C ARG A 102 -12.80 -0.54 4.40
N PHE A 103 -12.39 0.43 3.60
CA PHE A 103 -12.19 1.79 4.04
C PHE A 103 -13.44 2.61 3.72
N ASP A 104 -14.41 2.67 4.64
CA ASP A 104 -15.66 3.38 4.38
C ASP A 104 -15.46 4.91 4.27
N ALA A 105 -14.52 5.50 5.02
CA ALA A 105 -14.28 6.94 5.02
C ALA A 105 -13.65 7.49 3.71
N PRO A 106 -12.56 6.91 3.15
CA PRO A 106 -12.03 7.29 1.84
C PRO A 106 -13.04 7.13 0.69
N VAL A 107 -13.99 6.19 0.80
CA VAL A 107 -15.06 6.01 -0.21
C VAL A 107 -15.98 7.23 -0.27
N GLU A 108 -16.41 7.73 0.88
CA GLU A 108 -17.31 8.89 0.93
C GLU A 108 -16.62 10.16 0.44
N THR A 109 -15.35 10.38 0.83
CA THR A 109 -14.62 11.58 0.38
C THR A 109 -14.32 11.54 -1.12
N THR A 110 -14.02 10.37 -1.67
CA THR A 110 -13.84 10.21 -3.12
C THR A 110 -15.16 10.35 -3.90
N ASN A 111 -16.33 10.09 -3.30
CA ASN A 111 -17.62 10.35 -3.95
C ASN A 111 -17.84 11.84 -4.24
N ILE A 112 -17.36 12.73 -3.37
CA ILE A 112 -17.44 14.18 -3.58
C ILE A 112 -16.68 14.57 -4.85
N VAL A 113 -15.58 13.91 -5.17
CA VAL A 113 -14.82 14.17 -6.42
C VAL A 113 -15.71 13.95 -7.65
N ALA A 114 -16.67 13.01 -7.60
CA ALA A 114 -17.61 12.79 -8.69
C ALA A 114 -18.57 13.97 -8.94
N THR A 115 -18.76 14.87 -7.96
CA THR A 115 -19.61 16.08 -8.12
C THR A 115 -18.84 17.33 -8.53
N ILE A 116 -17.51 17.34 -8.43
CA ILE A 116 -16.67 18.50 -8.80
C ILE A 116 -16.52 18.61 -10.33
N SER A 117 -16.70 19.80 -10.88
CA SER A 117 -16.48 20.07 -12.31
C SER A 117 -14.99 20.26 -12.61
N TYR A 118 -14.55 19.77 -13.78
CA TYR A 118 -13.27 20.13 -14.38
C TYR A 118 -13.45 20.90 -15.71
N GLU A 119 -14.68 21.30 -16.04
CA GLU A 119 -14.96 22.28 -17.08
C GLU A 119 -14.91 23.66 -16.44
N LEU A 120 -13.69 24.16 -16.21
CA LEU A 120 -13.44 25.38 -15.43
C LEU A 120 -13.28 26.61 -16.32
N SER A 121 -13.85 27.72 -15.88
CA SER A 121 -13.51 29.08 -16.29
C SER A 121 -12.32 29.64 -15.50
N GLU A 122 -11.76 30.77 -15.94
CA GLU A 122 -10.67 31.45 -15.23
C GLU A 122 -11.05 31.84 -13.79
N ALA A 123 -12.28 32.32 -13.58
CA ALA A 123 -12.76 32.71 -12.25
C ALA A 123 -12.90 31.51 -11.31
N GLU A 124 -13.43 30.38 -11.80
CA GLU A 124 -13.54 29.14 -11.01
C GLU A 124 -12.18 28.51 -10.74
N TYR A 125 -11.26 28.54 -11.72
CA TYR A 125 -9.89 28.07 -11.52
C TYR A 125 -9.18 28.91 -10.45
N ALA A 126 -9.31 30.25 -10.51
CA ALA A 126 -8.75 31.16 -9.52
C ALA A 126 -9.33 30.92 -8.12
N ASP A 127 -10.65 30.72 -8.00
CA ASP A 127 -11.31 30.39 -6.73
C ASP A 127 -10.78 29.06 -6.17
N ASN A 128 -10.63 28.04 -7.00
CA ASN A 128 -10.08 26.74 -6.61
C ASN A 128 -8.62 26.80 -6.16
N GLU A 129 -7.84 27.84 -6.50
CA GLU A 129 -6.47 28.02 -5.96
C GLU A 129 -6.46 28.46 -4.50
N VAL A 130 -7.51 29.16 -4.08
CA VAL A 130 -7.68 29.61 -2.70
C VAL A 130 -8.50 28.58 -1.91
N ASN A 131 -9.55 28.05 -2.53
CA ASN A 131 -10.53 27.16 -1.93
C ASN A 131 -10.44 25.78 -2.59
N ASP A 132 -9.50 24.95 -2.12
CA ASP A 132 -9.34 23.59 -2.66
C ASP A 132 -10.66 22.80 -2.61
N PRO A 133 -11.12 22.26 -3.75
CA PRO A 133 -12.46 21.68 -3.84
C PRO A 133 -12.60 20.30 -3.18
N TRP A 134 -11.52 19.52 -3.08
CA TRP A 134 -11.60 18.14 -2.57
C TRP A 134 -10.30 17.52 -2.07
N VAL A 135 -9.12 17.90 -2.60
CA VAL A 135 -7.83 17.26 -2.31
C VAL A 135 -7.51 17.37 -0.83
N GLN A 136 -7.58 18.56 -0.25
CA GLN A 136 -7.29 18.80 1.18
C GLN A 136 -8.24 18.02 2.09
N ARG A 137 -9.52 17.94 1.73
CA ARG A 137 -10.50 17.14 2.47
C ARG A 137 -10.17 15.66 2.43
N LEU A 138 -9.78 15.13 1.26
CA LEU A 138 -9.35 13.74 1.13
C LEU A 138 -8.09 13.46 1.96
N LEU A 139 -7.08 14.31 1.85
CA LEU A 139 -5.82 14.15 2.59
C LEU A 139 -6.08 14.14 4.10
N HIS A 140 -6.84 15.11 4.60
CA HIS A 140 -7.22 15.17 6.01
C HIS A 140 -8.00 13.93 6.48
N ALA A 141 -8.92 13.43 5.66
CA ALA A 141 -9.66 12.20 5.96
C ALA A 141 -8.71 10.99 6.05
N VAL A 142 -7.76 10.87 5.12
CA VAL A 142 -6.76 9.80 5.15
C VAL A 142 -5.87 9.91 6.39
N GLU A 143 -5.32 11.08 6.69
CA GLU A 143 -4.50 11.29 7.89
C GLU A 143 -5.25 10.91 9.16
N THR A 144 -6.49 11.37 9.31
CA THR A 144 -7.32 11.08 10.50
C THR A 144 -7.56 9.57 10.66
N ASN A 145 -7.71 8.84 9.56
CA ASN A 145 -7.99 7.40 9.58
C ASN A 145 -6.73 6.52 9.65
N VAL A 146 -5.55 7.06 9.35
CA VAL A 146 -4.30 6.29 9.24
C VAL A 146 -3.26 6.66 10.30
N ALA A 147 -3.20 7.92 10.75
CA ALA A 147 -2.13 8.40 11.63
C ALA A 147 -2.05 7.65 12.98
N TRP A 148 -3.20 7.24 13.53
CA TRP A 148 -3.25 6.48 14.79
C TRP A 148 -2.66 5.06 14.68
N LEU A 149 -2.52 4.53 13.47
CA LEU A 149 -1.90 3.22 13.20
C LEU A 149 -0.38 3.28 13.23
N GLN A 150 0.21 4.43 12.89
CA GLN A 150 1.65 4.60 12.79
C GLN A 150 2.42 4.15 14.05
N PRO A 151 2.03 4.53 15.29
CA PRO A 151 2.73 4.07 16.49
C PRO A 151 2.50 2.59 16.84
N LEU A 152 1.50 1.94 16.22
CA LEU A 152 1.11 0.55 16.51
C LEU A 152 1.74 -0.46 15.53
N MET A 153 2.33 0.02 14.44
CA MET A 153 2.86 -0.80 13.35
C MET A 153 4.38 -0.63 13.23
N THR A 154 5.05 -1.67 12.74
CA THR A 154 6.44 -1.52 12.30
C THR A 154 6.49 -0.62 11.07
N ALA A 155 7.63 0.05 10.82
CA ALA A 155 7.79 0.94 9.68
C ALA A 155 7.46 0.26 8.33
N ASN A 156 7.94 -0.97 8.12
CA ASN A 156 7.66 -1.73 6.89
C ASN A 156 6.17 -2.08 6.71
N ASN A 157 5.47 -2.39 7.81
CA ASN A 157 4.05 -2.69 7.76
C ASN A 157 3.23 -1.42 7.52
N TYR A 158 3.60 -0.31 8.18
CA TYR A 158 2.96 0.99 7.97
C TYR A 158 3.14 1.47 6.52
N ASP A 159 4.35 1.40 5.97
CA ASP A 159 4.60 1.72 4.57
C ASP A 159 3.75 0.83 3.63
N THR A 160 3.57 -0.45 3.94
CA THR A 160 2.75 -1.37 3.13
C THR A 160 1.27 -1.03 3.21
N PHE A 161 0.82 -0.68 4.40
CA PHE A 161 -0.53 -0.22 4.63
C PHE A 161 -0.83 1.09 3.88
N VAL A 162 0.04 2.10 3.99
CA VAL A 162 -0.09 3.37 3.26
C VAL A 162 -0.14 3.13 1.75
N HIS A 163 0.68 2.22 1.21
CA HIS A 163 0.65 1.89 -0.22
C HIS A 163 -0.67 1.24 -0.66
N LEU A 164 -1.30 0.39 0.17
CA LEU A 164 -2.62 -0.17 -0.12
C LEU A 164 -3.71 0.91 -0.11
N VAL A 165 -3.63 1.87 0.82
CA VAL A 165 -4.54 3.03 0.86
C VAL A 165 -4.38 3.87 -0.41
N ILE A 166 -3.14 4.12 -0.85
CA ILE A 166 -2.86 4.85 -2.09
C ILE A 166 -3.43 4.10 -3.30
N ASP A 167 -3.20 2.79 -3.42
CA ASP A 167 -3.74 1.98 -4.53
C ASP A 167 -5.26 2.08 -4.61
N PHE A 168 -5.93 1.97 -3.46
CA PHE A 168 -7.37 2.09 -3.37
C PHE A 168 -7.87 3.45 -3.87
N ILE A 169 -7.26 4.53 -3.36
CA ILE A 169 -7.64 5.90 -3.71
C ILE A 169 -7.37 6.18 -5.18
N VAL A 170 -6.17 5.90 -5.68
CA VAL A 170 -5.78 6.22 -7.06
C VAL A 170 -6.62 5.43 -8.06
N LYS A 171 -6.87 4.13 -7.81
CA LYS A 171 -7.74 3.32 -8.67
C LYS A 171 -9.16 3.90 -8.76
N ARG A 172 -9.68 4.41 -7.65
CA ARG A 172 -11.02 5.04 -7.62
C ARG A 172 -11.02 6.41 -8.31
N LEU A 173 -10.00 7.24 -8.06
CA LEU A 173 -9.84 8.53 -8.72
C LEU A 173 -9.73 8.36 -10.23
N GLU A 174 -8.95 7.38 -10.71
CA GLU A 174 -8.83 7.10 -12.15
C GLU A 174 -10.19 6.81 -12.78
N VAL A 175 -11.00 5.95 -12.17
CA VAL A 175 -12.36 5.64 -12.66
C VAL A 175 -13.23 6.89 -12.71
N ILE A 176 -13.17 7.74 -11.67
CA ILE A 176 -13.94 8.99 -11.61
C ILE A 176 -13.47 9.95 -12.71
N MET A 177 -12.17 10.20 -12.84
CA MET A 177 -11.61 11.12 -13.84
C MET A 177 -11.93 10.67 -15.27
N MET A 178 -11.97 9.36 -15.53
CA MET A 178 -12.35 8.80 -16.83
C MET A 178 -13.85 8.98 -17.19
N GLN A 179 -14.66 9.52 -16.28
CA GLN A 179 -16.06 9.88 -16.51
C GLN A 179 -16.28 11.40 -16.60
N LYS A 180 -15.24 12.21 -16.36
CA LYS A 180 -15.32 13.66 -16.38
C LYS A 180 -15.13 14.25 -17.77
N ARG A 181 -15.47 15.53 -17.88
CA ARG A 181 -15.14 16.41 -19.00
C ARG A 181 -14.19 17.49 -18.50
N PHE A 182 -13.26 17.92 -19.36
CA PHE A 182 -12.20 18.85 -18.99
C PHE A 182 -12.12 20.01 -19.97
N SER A 183 -11.94 21.23 -19.43
CA SER A 183 -11.33 22.35 -20.15
C SER A 183 -9.79 22.27 -20.01
N GLN A 184 -9.04 23.14 -20.72
CA GLN A 184 -7.59 23.27 -20.53
C GLN A 184 -7.24 23.60 -19.06
N LEU A 185 -7.99 24.53 -18.44
CA LEU A 185 -7.82 24.87 -17.02
C LEU A 185 -8.16 23.70 -16.09
N GLY A 186 -9.14 22.86 -16.47
CA GLY A 186 -9.39 21.60 -15.80
C GLY A 186 -8.21 20.63 -15.86
N GLY A 187 -7.53 20.54 -17.01
CA GLY A 187 -6.29 19.77 -17.14
C GLY A 187 -5.20 20.26 -16.18
N LEU A 188 -5.01 21.57 -16.08
CA LEU A 188 -4.06 22.20 -15.14
C LEU A 188 -4.44 21.95 -13.68
N GLN A 189 -5.72 22.04 -13.35
CA GLN A 189 -6.23 21.70 -12.01
C GLN A 189 -5.90 20.25 -11.66
N LEU A 190 -6.19 19.28 -12.54
CA LEU A 190 -5.90 17.87 -12.26
C LEU A 190 -4.40 17.60 -12.08
N ASP A 191 -3.54 18.27 -12.85
CA ASP A 191 -2.09 18.16 -12.68
C ASP A 191 -1.64 18.71 -11.31
N ARG A 192 -2.20 19.83 -10.88
CA ARG A 192 -1.97 20.38 -9.53
C ARG A 192 -2.48 19.44 -8.44
N ASP A 193 -3.69 18.89 -8.59
CA ASP A 193 -4.28 17.94 -7.66
C ASP A 193 -3.40 16.69 -7.52
N ALA A 194 -2.98 16.10 -8.66
CA ALA A 194 -2.11 14.92 -8.69
C ALA A 194 -0.75 15.18 -8.03
N ARG A 195 -0.13 16.34 -8.29
CA ARG A 195 1.13 16.74 -7.63
C ARG A 195 0.96 16.90 -6.12
N THR A 196 -0.15 17.47 -5.68
CA THR A 196 -0.46 17.66 -4.25
C THR A 196 -0.65 16.31 -3.55
N LEU A 197 -1.40 15.39 -4.16
CA LEU A 197 -1.53 14.01 -3.66
C LEU A 197 -0.19 13.30 -3.58
N VAL A 198 0.61 13.31 -4.66
CA VAL A 198 1.93 12.66 -4.69
C VAL A 198 2.83 13.23 -3.59
N SER A 199 2.88 14.55 -3.43
CA SER A 199 3.68 15.22 -2.41
C SER A 199 3.29 14.77 -1.00
N HIS A 200 1.99 14.83 -0.69
CA HIS A 200 1.48 14.46 0.61
C HIS A 200 1.74 12.97 0.93
N PHE A 201 1.35 12.07 0.03
CA PHE A 201 1.56 10.64 0.24
C PHE A 201 3.04 10.25 0.30
N SER A 202 3.93 10.97 -0.41
CA SER A 202 5.39 10.78 -0.26
C SER A 202 5.89 11.12 1.14
N SER A 203 5.21 12.00 1.86
CA SER A 203 5.57 12.35 3.25
C SER A 203 5.10 11.32 4.29
N MET A 204 4.12 10.47 3.92
CA MET A 204 3.54 9.47 4.83
C MET A 204 4.28 8.13 4.85
N THR A 205 5.18 7.86 3.90
CA THR A 205 5.87 6.57 3.75
C THR A 205 7.34 6.78 3.41
N GLN A 206 8.22 5.85 3.80
CA GLN A 206 9.64 5.90 3.40
C GLN A 206 9.87 5.40 1.97
N ARG A 207 8.90 4.65 1.42
CA ARG A 207 8.99 4.10 0.06
C ARG A 207 8.39 5.06 -0.97
N THR A 208 8.97 5.06 -2.16
CA THR A 208 8.50 5.90 -3.27
C THR A 208 7.07 5.56 -3.67
N VAL A 209 6.22 6.58 -3.82
CA VAL A 209 4.82 6.44 -4.24
C VAL A 209 4.58 6.82 -5.71
N ARG A 210 5.58 7.39 -6.41
CA ARG A 210 5.39 8.00 -7.73
C ARG A 210 4.78 7.05 -8.77
N ASP A 211 5.22 5.80 -8.79
CA ASP A 211 4.73 4.79 -9.75
C ASP A 211 3.23 4.49 -9.55
N LYS A 212 2.71 4.60 -8.32
CA LYS A 212 1.28 4.42 -8.00
C LYS A 212 0.40 5.45 -8.69
N PHE A 213 0.90 6.68 -8.85
CA PHE A 213 0.18 7.79 -9.47
C PHE A 213 0.44 7.92 -10.98
N SER A 214 1.28 7.06 -11.56
CA SER A 214 1.77 7.18 -12.94
C SER A 214 0.65 7.30 -13.98
N ARG A 215 -0.43 6.53 -13.85
CA ARG A 215 -1.57 6.61 -14.77
C ARG A 215 -2.32 7.94 -14.63
N LEU A 216 -2.55 8.40 -13.41
CA LEU A 216 -3.23 9.68 -13.15
C LEU A 216 -2.38 10.87 -13.64
N THR A 217 -1.07 10.86 -13.43
CA THR A 217 -0.17 11.91 -13.92
C THR A 217 -0.03 11.88 -15.45
N GLN A 218 -0.03 10.70 -16.07
CA GLN A 218 -0.10 10.54 -17.53
C GLN A 218 -1.39 11.11 -18.10
N MET A 219 -2.53 10.85 -17.45
CA MET A 219 -3.79 11.48 -17.83
C MET A 219 -3.70 13.00 -17.76
N ALA A 220 -3.17 13.54 -16.65
CA ALA A 220 -2.99 14.98 -16.48
C ALA A 220 -2.07 15.58 -17.57
N THR A 221 -0.99 14.88 -17.96
CA THR A 221 -0.12 15.32 -19.06
C THR A 221 -0.90 15.43 -20.37
N ILE A 222 -1.70 14.41 -20.72
CA ILE A 222 -2.52 14.41 -21.94
C ILE A 222 -3.55 15.56 -21.91
N LEU A 223 -4.20 15.76 -20.76
CA LEU A 223 -5.25 16.78 -20.59
C LEU A 223 -4.69 18.21 -20.62
N ASN A 224 -3.38 18.38 -20.44
CA ASN A 224 -2.69 19.68 -20.52
C ASN A 224 -2.14 20.02 -21.91
N LEU A 225 -2.25 19.13 -22.89
CA LEU A 225 -1.84 19.43 -24.26
C LEU A 225 -2.67 20.59 -24.82
N GLU A 226 -2.06 21.47 -25.60
CA GLU A 226 -2.78 22.54 -26.29
C GLU A 226 -3.46 22.00 -27.55
N LYS A 227 -2.89 20.95 -28.15
CA LYS A 227 -3.38 20.33 -29.39
C LYS A 227 -3.27 18.82 -29.34
N VAL A 228 -4.22 18.15 -29.98
CA VAL A 228 -4.28 16.67 -30.10
C VAL A 228 -2.98 16.06 -30.65
N SER A 229 -2.28 16.74 -31.58
CA SER A 229 -1.07 16.23 -32.22
C SER A 229 0.16 16.21 -31.31
N GLU A 230 0.20 17.03 -30.26
CA GLU A 230 1.34 17.15 -29.35
C GLU A 230 1.61 15.85 -28.57
N ILE A 231 0.62 14.96 -28.47
CA ILE A 231 0.82 13.64 -27.88
C ILE A 231 1.93 12.84 -28.59
N LEU A 232 2.15 13.09 -29.88
CA LEU A 232 3.18 12.41 -30.68
C LEU A 232 4.60 12.82 -30.27
N ASP A 233 4.76 13.96 -29.61
CA ASP A 233 6.05 14.43 -29.06
C ASP A 233 6.42 13.66 -27.78
N PHE A 234 5.45 12.98 -27.17
CA PHE A 234 5.63 12.20 -25.96
C PHE A 234 5.39 10.70 -26.15
N TRP A 235 5.04 10.24 -27.36
CA TRP A 235 4.59 8.86 -27.60
C TRP A 235 5.55 8.06 -28.49
N GLY A 236 5.57 6.73 -28.31
CA GLY A 236 6.42 5.83 -29.10
C GLY A 236 7.90 6.12 -28.91
N GLU A 237 8.64 6.27 -30.01
CA GLU A 237 10.08 6.56 -29.99
C GLU A 237 10.41 7.92 -29.36
N ASN A 238 9.44 8.84 -29.31
CA ASN A 238 9.60 10.17 -28.74
C ASN A 238 9.28 10.22 -27.24
N SER A 239 8.94 9.10 -26.58
CA SER A 239 8.57 9.13 -25.16
C SER A 239 9.70 9.56 -24.22
N GLY A 240 10.94 9.56 -24.70
CA GLY A 240 12.11 9.90 -23.91
C GLY A 240 12.19 9.02 -22.65
N PRO A 241 12.37 9.61 -21.45
CA PRO A 241 12.44 8.83 -20.20
C PRO A 241 11.06 8.33 -19.72
N MET A 242 9.96 8.78 -20.33
CA MET A 242 8.62 8.44 -19.88
C MET A 242 8.24 7.03 -20.29
N THR A 243 7.90 6.20 -19.31
CA THR A 243 7.35 4.86 -19.56
C THR A 243 5.82 4.92 -19.47
N TRP A 244 5.15 4.86 -20.63
CA TRP A 244 3.69 4.87 -20.67
C TRP A 244 3.07 3.63 -20.02
N ARG A 245 2.06 3.87 -19.19
CA ARG A 245 1.22 2.87 -18.52
C ARG A 245 -0.20 2.85 -19.09
N LEU A 246 -0.56 3.86 -19.88
CA LEU A 246 -1.79 3.91 -20.65
C LEU A 246 -1.58 3.20 -22.00
N THR A 247 -2.58 2.44 -22.44
CA THR A 247 -2.62 1.86 -23.78
C THR A 247 -2.99 2.92 -24.84
N PRO A 248 -2.73 2.69 -26.14
CA PRO A 248 -3.17 3.61 -27.21
C PRO A 248 -4.67 3.93 -27.15
N ALA A 249 -5.51 2.96 -26.81
CA ALA A 249 -6.94 3.13 -26.67
C ALA A 249 -7.31 4.03 -25.48
N GLU A 250 -6.61 3.86 -24.35
CA GLU A 250 -6.77 4.72 -23.17
C GLU A 250 -6.31 6.14 -23.46
N VAL A 251 -5.20 6.35 -24.15
CA VAL A 251 -4.74 7.69 -24.56
C VAL A 251 -5.79 8.41 -25.41
N ARG A 252 -6.36 7.74 -26.42
CA ARG A 252 -7.45 8.32 -27.22
C ARG A 252 -8.68 8.63 -26.36
N ARG A 253 -9.00 7.76 -25.41
CA ARG A 253 -10.11 7.99 -24.49
C ARG A 253 -9.88 9.21 -23.61
N VAL A 254 -8.67 9.39 -23.07
CA VAL A 254 -8.28 10.55 -22.25
C VAL A 254 -8.29 11.84 -23.07
N LEU A 255 -7.74 11.83 -24.29
CA LEU A 255 -7.85 12.95 -25.23
C LEU A 255 -9.31 13.33 -25.48
N GLY A 256 -10.20 12.34 -25.60
CA GLY A 256 -11.63 12.56 -25.79
C GLY A 256 -12.37 13.13 -24.57
N LEU A 257 -11.74 13.24 -23.41
CA LEU A 257 -12.32 13.92 -22.24
C LEU A 257 -12.22 15.46 -22.35
N ARG A 258 -11.32 15.97 -23.20
CA ARG A 258 -11.19 17.41 -23.49
C ARG A 258 -12.33 17.87 -24.40
N VAL A 259 -13.09 18.87 -23.92
CA VAL A 259 -14.31 19.33 -24.60
C VAL A 259 -14.04 20.06 -25.92
N ASP A 260 -12.85 20.60 -26.09
CA ASP A 260 -12.40 21.35 -27.27
C ASP A 260 -11.67 20.48 -28.31
N PHE A 261 -11.30 19.24 -27.95
CA PHE A 261 -10.63 18.32 -28.87
C PHE A 261 -11.62 17.59 -29.77
N LYS A 262 -11.40 17.69 -31.09
CA LYS A 262 -12.28 17.09 -32.09
C LYS A 262 -12.08 15.57 -32.19
N PRO A 263 -13.15 14.75 -32.14
CA PRO A 263 -13.05 13.29 -32.25
C PRO A 263 -12.32 12.81 -33.50
N GLU A 264 -12.49 13.50 -34.63
CA GLU A 264 -11.86 13.14 -35.91
C GLU A 264 -10.32 13.30 -35.84
N ALA A 265 -9.85 14.36 -35.17
CA ALA A 265 -8.42 14.59 -34.98
C ALA A 265 -7.81 13.51 -34.08
N ILE A 266 -8.54 13.08 -33.04
CA ILE A 266 -8.11 12.01 -32.14
C ILE A 266 -8.07 10.67 -32.90
N ALA A 267 -9.07 10.38 -33.73
CA ALA A 267 -9.12 9.15 -34.53
C ALA A 267 -7.97 9.08 -35.55
N ALA A 268 -7.55 10.22 -36.10
CA ALA A 268 -6.48 10.30 -37.10
C ALA A 268 -5.07 10.06 -36.54
N LEU A 269 -4.87 10.10 -35.21
CA LEU A 269 -3.56 9.86 -34.59
C LEU A 269 -3.03 8.45 -34.90
N LYS A 270 -1.72 8.32 -35.02
CA LYS A 270 -1.02 7.02 -35.13
C LYS A 270 -0.24 6.78 -33.84
N LEU A 271 -0.89 6.09 -32.90
CA LEU A 271 -0.37 5.72 -31.58
C LEU A 271 -0.01 4.22 -31.57
#